data_AF-A0A5Q4ET56-F1
#
_entry.id   AF-A0A5Q4ET56-F1
#
_cell.length_a   1.000
_cell.length_b   1.000
_cell.length_c   1.000
_cell.angle_alpha   90.00
_cell.angle_beta   90.00
_cell.angle_gamma   90.00
#
_symmetry.space_group_name_H-M   'P 1'
#
loop_
_entity.id
_entity.type
_entity.pdbx_description
1 polymer ?
#
loop_
_entity_poly.entity_id
_entity_poly.type
_entity_poly.pdbx_seq_one_letter_code
_entity_poly.pdbx_strand_id
1 'polypeptide(L)' 'MTLKALLGKAIDIPARRSANARDPVIVIELSGGGVISYEKPDGGFVHTLCDESGFRRKLDDLGLG' A
#
# COMPACT_ATOMS: atom_id res chain seq x y z
N MET A 1 6.68 -9.67 -8.34
CA MET A 1 5.92 -10.28 -7.23
C MET A 1 4.55 -9.62 -7.20
N THR A 2 3.45 -10.37 -7.06
CA THR A 2 2.09 -9.79 -7.08
C THR A 2 1.61 -9.51 -5.65
N LEU A 3 0.65 -8.59 -5.49
CA LEU A 3 0.04 -8.29 -4.19
C LEU A 3 -0.61 -9.53 -3.56
N LYS A 4 -1.24 -10.37 -4.39
CA LYS A 4 -1.80 -11.67 -3.96
C LYS A 4 -0.74 -12.60 -3.37
N ALA A 5 0.44 -12.68 -4.00
CA ALA A 5 1.54 -13.49 -3.48
C ALA A 5 2.09 -12.94 -2.17
N LEU A 6 2.11 -11.61 -1.99
CA LEU A 6 2.56 -10.97 -0.75
C LEU A 6 1.64 -11.26 0.45
N LEU A 7 0.33 -11.34 0.23
CA LEU A 7 -0.66 -11.51 1.30
C LEU A 7 -1.02 -12.97 1.58
N GLY A 8 -0.58 -13.91 0.76
CA GLY A 8 -0.93 -15.33 0.86
C GLY A 8 -2.40 -15.65 0.55
N LYS A 9 -3.24 -14.65 0.26
CA LYS A 9 -4.64 -14.80 -0.14
C LYS A 9 -5.04 -13.75 -1.17
N ALA A 10 -6.02 -14.07 -2.01
CA ALA A 10 -6.66 -13.08 -2.87
C ALA A 10 -7.52 -12.16 -1.99
N ILE A 11 -7.18 -10.88 -1.95
CA ILE A 11 -8.02 -9.85 -1.34
C ILE A 11 -8.24 -8.80 -2.42
N ASP A 12 -9.50 -8.51 -2.71
CA ASP A 12 -9.86 -7.36 -3.53
C ASP A 12 -9.76 -6.12 -2.66
N ILE A 13 -8.63 -5.43 -2.79
CA ILE A 13 -8.38 -4.17 -2.08
C ILE A 13 -8.35 -3.07 -3.13
N PRO A 14 -9.30 -2.13 -3.10
CA PRO A 14 -9.34 -1.07 -4.08
C PRO A 14 -8.11 -0.17 -3.92
N ALA A 15 -7.46 0.14 -5.04
CA ALA A 15 -6.43 1.16 -5.08
C ALA A 15 -7.04 2.53 -4.72
N ARG A 16 -6.32 3.29 -3.89
CA ARG A 16 -6.62 4.67 -3.56
C ARG A 16 -5.74 5.59 -4.40
N ARG A 17 -6.27 6.76 -4.75
CA ARG A 17 -5.47 7.86 -5.31
C ARG A 17 -5.21 8.86 -4.20
N SER A 18 -3.97 9.32 -4.10
CA SER A 18 -3.54 10.41 -3.23
C SER A 18 -2.98 11.52 -4.11
N ALA A 19 -3.25 12.78 -3.76
CA ALA A 19 -2.62 13.92 -4.42
C ALA A 19 -1.09 13.97 -4.17
N ASN A 20 -0.62 13.30 -3.10
CA ASN A 20 0.78 13.24 -2.68
C ASN A 20 1.52 12.03 -3.27
N ALA A 21 0.84 11.20 -4.06
CA ALA A 21 1.45 10.08 -4.76
C ALA A 21 1.24 10.21 -6.27
N ARG A 22 2.33 10.04 -7.02
CA ARG A 22 2.28 9.99 -8.49
C ARG A 22 1.49 8.77 -8.99
N ASP A 23 1.70 7.64 -8.32
CA ASP A 23 1.19 6.33 -8.71
C ASP A 23 -0.01 5.94 -7.83
N PRO A 24 -0.97 5.15 -8.33
CA PRO A 24 -2.02 4.58 -7.49
C PRO A 24 -1.44 3.83 -6.30
N VAL A 25 -2.06 4.00 -5.13
CA VAL A 25 -1.58 3.42 -3.87
C VAL A 25 -2.59 2.44 -3.33
N ILE A 26 -2.16 1.20 -3.10
CA ILE A 26 -2.95 0.19 -2.40
C ILE A 26 -2.48 0.12 -0.96
N VAL A 27 -3.42 0.28 -0.03
CA VAL A 27 -3.17 0.30 1.41
C VAL A 27 -3.84 -0.89 2.05
N ILE A 28 -3.08 -1.64 2.83
CA ILE A 28 -3.55 -2.84 3.52
C ILE A 28 -3.13 -2.75 4.97
N GLU A 29 -4.10 -2.65 5.85
CA GLU A 29 -3.86 -2.69 7.29
C GLU A 29 -3.70 -4.15 7.73
N LEU A 30 -2.70 -4.40 8.57
CA LEU A 30 -2.39 -5.68 9.18
C LEU A 30 -2.26 -5.50 10.69
N SER A 31 -2.31 -6.59 11.45
CA SER A 31 -2.03 -6.52 12.89
C SER A 31 -0.61 -6.00 13.13
N GLY A 32 -0.49 -4.82 13.76
CA GLY A 32 0.81 -4.20 14.07
C GLY A 32 1.39 -3.32 12.95
N GLY A 33 0.60 -2.93 11.94
CA GLY A 33 1.04 -2.01 10.89
C GLY A 33 0.30 -2.23 9.57
N GLY A 34 1.06 -2.33 8.48
CA GLY A 34 0.43 -2.57 7.18
C GLY A 34 1.38 -2.57 5.99
N VAL A 35 0.82 -2.81 4.82
CA VAL A 35 1.51 -2.76 3.54
C VAL A 35 1.00 -1.58 2.74
N ILE A 36 1.92 -0.82 2.18
CA ILE A 36 1.64 0.22 1.18
C ILE A 36 2.30 -0.20 -0.12
N SER A 37 1.51 -0.29 -1.18
CA SER A 37 1.96 -0.70 -2.50
C SER A 37 1.67 0.38 -3.53
N TYR A 38 2.66 0.72 -4.35
CA TYR A 38 2.49 1.63 -5.47
C TYR A 38 2.45 0.83 -6.76
N GLU A 39 1.39 1.01 -7.55
CA GLU A 39 1.25 0.39 -8.86
C GLU A 39 1.97 1.22 -9.92
N LYS A 40 2.95 0.63 -10.58
CA LYS A 40 3.76 1.30 -11.61
C LYS A 40 3.08 1.24 -12.97
N PRO A 41 3.39 2.18 -13.90
CA PRO A 41 2.79 2.19 -15.23
C PRO A 41 3.01 0.91 -16.07
N ASP A 42 4.03 0.12 -15.75
CA ASP A 42 4.34 -1.16 -16.39
C ASP A 42 3.57 -2.36 -15.77
N GLY A 43 2.67 -2.10 -14.83
CA GLY A 43 1.94 -3.13 -14.07
C GLY A 43 2.75 -3.76 -12.94
N GLY A 44 3.98 -3.26 -12.69
CA GLY A 44 4.79 -3.64 -11.55
C GLY A 44 4.29 -3.03 -10.24
N PHE A 45 4.79 -3.55 -9.12
CA PHE A 45 4.48 -3.01 -7.80
C PHE A 45 5.73 -2.76 -6.97
N VAL A 46 5.74 -1.65 -6.24
CA VAL A 46 6.70 -1.39 -5.17
C VAL A 46 5.98 -1.49 -3.85
N HIS A 47 6.37 -2.46 -3.02
CA HIS A 47 5.76 -2.74 -1.73
C HIS A 47 6.63 -2.23 -0.59
N THR A 48 6.01 -1.62 0.42
CA THR A 48 6.64 -1.37 1.72
C THR A 48 5.80 -2.02 2.81
N LEU A 49 6.37 -3.00 3.51
CA LEU A 49 5.83 -3.48 4.78
C LEU A 49 6.28 -2.54 5.89
N CYS A 50 5.33 -2.05 6.67
CA CYS A 50 5.55 -1.07 7.72
C CYS A 50 5.10 -1.64 9.06
N ASP A 51 5.86 -1.35 10.12
CA ASP A 51 5.34 -1.40 11.49
C ASP A 51 4.27 -0.32 11.72
N GLU A 52 3.60 -0.36 12.87
CA GLU A 52 2.50 0.55 13.20
C GLU A 52 2.87 2.03 13.04
N SER A 53 4.06 2.42 13.52
CA SER A 53 4.51 3.81 13.47
C SER A 53 4.84 4.26 12.05
N GLY A 54 5.52 3.41 11.28
CA GLY A 54 5.88 3.68 9.89
C GLY A 54 4.67 3.68 8.98
N PHE A 55 3.67 2.85 9.29
CA PHE A 55 2.43 2.78 8.52
C PHE A 55 1.62 4.05 8.70
N ARG A 56 1.38 4.48 9.96
CA ARG A 56 0.66 5.73 10.26
C ARG A 56 1.34 6.94 9.63
N ARG A 57 2.66 7.08 9.81
CA ARG A 57 3.42 8.18 9.18
C ARG A 57 3.25 8.23 7.66
N LYS A 58 3.27 7.08 6.98
CA LYS A 58 3.08 7.05 5.52
C LYS A 58 1.65 7.38 5.10
N LEU A 59 0.63 7.02 5.91
CA LEU A 59 -0.75 7.42 5.63
C LEU A 59 -0.93 8.93 5.76
N ASP A 60 -0.29 9.54 6.77
CA ASP A 60 -0.23 10.99 6.94
C ASP A 60 0.46 11.66 5.74
N ASP A 61 1.64 11.18 5.33
CA ASP A 61 2.37 11.69 4.15
C ASP A 61 1.52 11.60 2.88
N LEU A 62 0.68 10.57 2.77
CA LEU A 62 -0.21 10.34 1.65
C LEU A 62 -1.56 11.08 1.78
N GLY A 63 -1.89 11.69 2.94
CA GLY A 63 -3.19 12.27 3.20
C GLY A 63 -4.34 11.26 3.10
N LEU A 64 -4.10 10.00 3.47
CA LEU A 64 -5.06 8.89 3.34
C LEU A 64 -5.64 8.41 4.68
N GLY A 65 -5.28 9.07 5.79
CA GLY A 65 -5.77 8.75 7.13
C GLY A 65 -4.79 9.18 8.19
#